data_AF-A0A4S4MD31-F1
#
_entry.id   AF-A0A4S4MD31-F1
#
_cell.length_a   1.000
_cell.length_b   1.000
_cell.length_c   1.000
_cell.angle_alpha   90.00
_cell.angle_beta   90.00
_cell.angle_gamma   90.00
#
_symmetry.space_group_name_H-M   'P 1'
#
loop_
_entity.id
_entity.type
_entity.pdbx_description
1 polymer ?
#
loop_
_entity_poly.entity_id
_entity_poly.type
_entity_poly.pdbx_seq_one_letter_code
_entity_poly.pdbx_strand_id
1 'polypeptide(L)'
;MSDSTLSNITPLSDHNFSTWKPEISALLRAKGLWRIVNGTAPSPKTADVDKVAAFQEKQDKAAGLLALSLSSAQRIHIQGIEDDPAKIWKKLEDVHMEKC
;
A
#
# COMPACT_ATOMS: atom_id res chain seq x y z
N MET A 1 4.31 -8.87 18.48
CA MET A 1 5.53 -8.11 18.10
C MET A 1 5.06 -6.85 17.43
N SER A 2 5.27 -5.68 18.03
CA SER A 2 4.94 -4.42 17.37
C SER A 2 5.82 -4.30 16.13
N ASP A 3 5.23 -4.04 14.98
CA ASP A 3 5.94 -3.92 13.71
C ASP A 3 6.67 -2.57 13.65
N SER A 4 7.77 -2.46 14.41
CA SER A 4 8.53 -1.22 14.61
C SER A 4 9.08 -0.62 13.31
N THR A 5 9.06 -1.38 12.22
CA THR A 5 9.50 -0.93 10.91
C THR A 5 8.60 0.14 10.31
N LEU A 6 7.28 0.08 10.56
CA LEU A 6 6.35 1.11 10.10
C LEU A 6 6.51 2.41 10.90
N SER A 7 6.84 2.30 12.19
CA SER A 7 7.08 3.46 13.06
C SER A 7 8.27 4.31 12.65
N ASN A 8 9.19 3.75 11.85
CA ASN A 8 10.35 4.47 11.32
C ASN A 8 10.03 5.22 10.01
N ILE A 9 8.90 4.93 9.36
CA ILE A 9 8.47 5.61 8.14
C ILE A 9 7.71 6.86 8.53
N THR A 10 8.16 8.01 8.03
CA THR A 10 7.45 9.26 8.26
C THR A 10 6.12 9.22 7.50
N PRO A 11 4.97 9.47 8.15
CA PRO A 11 3.68 9.42 7.46
C PRO A 11 3.63 10.34 6.23
N LEU A 12 2.96 9.89 5.17
CA LEU A 12 2.83 10.68 3.94
C LEU A 12 2.11 12.00 4.21
N SER A 13 2.67 13.08 3.66
CA SER A 13 2.18 14.45 3.64
C SER A 13 2.39 15.03 2.24
N ASP A 14 1.97 16.28 2.02
CA ASP A 14 2.13 16.95 0.73
C ASP A 14 3.58 17.28 0.34
N HIS A 15 4.56 17.05 1.23
CA HIS A 15 5.94 17.51 1.03
C HIS A 15 7.00 16.41 1.07
N ASN A 16 6.63 15.17 1.38
CA ASN A 16 7.60 14.09 1.62
C ASN A 16 7.38 12.86 0.73
N PHE A 17 6.62 12.97 -0.36
CA PHE A 17 6.34 11.83 -1.24
C PHE A 17 7.62 11.18 -1.80
N SER A 18 8.64 11.98 -2.17
CA SER A 18 9.92 11.49 -2.69
C SER A 18 10.71 10.63 -1.68
N THR A 19 10.53 10.86 -0.38
CA THR A 19 11.15 10.07 0.70
C THR A 19 10.24 8.91 1.12
N TRP A 20 8.93 9.17 1.27
CA TRP A 20 7.95 8.17 1.69
C TRP A 20 7.86 7.01 0.69
N LYS A 21 7.82 7.30 -0.62
CA LYS A 21 7.68 6.30 -1.69
C LYS A 21 8.74 5.18 -1.62
N PRO A 22 10.05 5.48 -1.61
CA PRO A 22 11.07 4.43 -1.50
C PRO A 22 10.99 3.68 -0.16
N GLU A 23 10.74 4.36 0.96
CA GLU A 23 10.66 3.73 2.29
C GLU A 23 9.51 2.72 2.40
N ILE A 24 8.28 3.13 2.07
CA ILE A 24 7.11 2.25 2.14
C ILE A 24 7.21 1.12 1.13
N SER A 25 7.78 1.37 -0.06
CA SER A 25 8.00 0.32 -1.06
C SER A 25 9.03 -0.72 -0.58
N ALA A 26 10.08 -0.29 0.13
CA ALA A 26 11.06 -1.20 0.73
C ALA A 26 10.42 -2.06 1.82
N LEU A 27 9.59 -1.45 2.68
CA LEU A 27 8.84 -2.18 3.71
C LEU A 27 7.91 -3.24 3.09
N LEU A 28 7.13 -2.86 2.08
CA LEU A 28 6.22 -3.77 1.39
C LEU A 28 6.97 -4.89 0.65
N ARG A 29 8.16 -4.61 0.12
CA ARG A 29 9.04 -5.65 -0.47
C ARG A 29 9.56 -6.61 0.60
N ALA A 30 10.03 -6.10 1.74
CA ALA A 30 10.49 -6.92 2.86
C ALA A 30 9.39 -7.85 3.40
N LYS A 31 8.12 -7.42 3.32
CA LYS A 31 6.94 -8.22 3.71
C LYS A 31 6.38 -9.10 2.59
N GLY A 32 6.96 -9.06 1.38
CA GLY A 32 6.46 -9.82 0.23
C GLY A 32 5.11 -9.33 -0.33
N LEU A 33 4.69 -8.12 0.03
CA LEU A 33 3.40 -7.52 -0.35
C LEU A 33 3.52 -6.60 -1.57
N TRP A 34 4.73 -6.18 -1.93
CA TRP A 34 4.96 -5.21 -3.02
C TRP A 34 4.31 -5.60 -4.36
N ARG A 35 4.33 -6.89 -4.71
CA ARG A 35 3.73 -7.38 -5.96
C ARG A 35 2.21 -7.16 -6.02
N ILE A 36 1.56 -7.15 -4.87
CA ILE A 36 0.12 -6.87 -4.76
C ILE A 36 -0.10 -5.38 -4.99
N VAL A 37 0.72 -4.54 -4.35
CA VAL A 37 0.62 -3.07 -4.42
C VAL A 37 0.94 -2.52 -5.80
N ASN A 38 1.96 -3.03 -6.48
CA ASN A 38 2.30 -2.59 -7.83
C ASN A 38 1.50 -3.30 -8.94
N GLY A 39 0.53 -4.16 -8.57
CA GLY A 39 -0.33 -4.89 -9.50
C GLY A 39 0.34 -5.98 -10.33
N THR A 40 1.58 -6.41 -10.02
CA THR A 40 2.27 -7.46 -10.78
C THR A 40 2.09 -8.88 -10.21
N ALA A 41 1.37 -9.02 -9.08
CA ALA A 41 1.03 -10.32 -8.54
C ALA A 41 -0.01 -11.02 -9.44
N PRO A 42 0.21 -12.28 -9.82
CA PRO A 42 -0.77 -13.02 -10.59
C PRO A 42 -2.03 -13.25 -9.74
N SER A 43 -3.19 -12.89 -10.30
CA SER A 43 -4.47 -13.22 -9.67
C SER A 43 -4.61 -14.73 -9.56
N PRO A 44 -4.99 -15.28 -8.39
CA PRO A 44 -5.28 -16.70 -8.27
C PRO A 44 -6.47 -17.08 -9.15
N LYS A 45 -6.49 -18.33 -9.61
CA LYS A 45 -7.65 -18.90 -10.29
C LYS A 45 -8.78 -19.07 -9.26
N THR A 46 -10.00 -18.72 -9.63
CA THR A 46 -11.19 -18.75 -8.75
C THR A 46 -11.55 -20.14 -8.22
N ALA A 47 -11.04 -21.21 -8.85
CA ALA A 47 -11.26 -22.59 -8.40
C ALA A 47 -10.39 -23.01 -7.20
N ASP A 48 -9.34 -22.24 -6.86
CA ASP A 48 -8.43 -22.55 -5.76
C ASP A 48 -8.72 -21.59 -4.59
N VAL A 49 -9.69 -21.98 -3.76
CA VAL A 49 -10.22 -21.16 -2.66
C VAL A 49 -9.12 -20.74 -1.69
N ASP A 50 -8.18 -21.63 -1.37
CA ASP A 50 -7.08 -21.34 -0.45
C ASP A 50 -6.13 -20.28 -1.01
N LYS A 51 -5.82 -20.35 -2.31
CA LYS A 51 -5.00 -19.32 -2.97
C LYS A 51 -5.73 -17.99 -3.10
N VAL A 52 -7.05 -18.01 -3.31
CA VAL A 52 -7.87 -16.79 -3.32
C VAL A 52 -7.85 -16.13 -1.95
N ALA A 53 -8.12 -16.88 -0.88
CA ALA A 53 -8.11 -16.37 0.48
C ALA A 53 -6.72 -15.81 0.86
N ALA A 54 -5.63 -16.53 0.54
CA ALA A 54 -4.27 -16.07 0.81
C ALA A 54 -3.88 -14.82 -0.01
N PHE A 55 -4.46 -14.63 -1.19
CA PHE A 55 -4.26 -13.41 -1.99
C PHE A 55 -5.02 -12.23 -1.38
N GLN A 56 -6.28 -12.43 -0.99
CA GLN A 56 -7.09 -11.42 -0.31
C GLN A 56 -6.45 -10.97 1.01
N GLU A 57 -5.96 -11.92 1.82
CA GLU A 57 -5.26 -11.59 3.08
C GLU A 57 -4.01 -10.72 2.82
N LYS A 58 -3.32 -10.92 1.70
CA LYS A 58 -2.19 -10.06 1.29
C LYS A 58 -2.67 -8.70 0.80
N GLN A 59 -3.82 -8.61 0.13
CA GLN A 59 -4.42 -7.33 -0.24
C GLN A 59 -4.77 -6.52 1.02
N ASP A 60 -5.48 -7.12 1.98
CA ASP A 60 -5.87 -6.47 3.22
C ASP A 60 -4.65 -5.97 4.00
N LYS A 61 -3.61 -6.80 4.14
CA LYS A 61 -2.36 -6.42 4.80
C LYS A 61 -1.66 -5.26 4.08
N ALA A 62 -1.59 -5.32 2.76
CA ALA A 62 -0.95 -4.28 1.97
C ALA A 62 -1.71 -2.95 2.08
N ALA A 63 -3.03 -2.99 1.98
CA ALA A 63 -3.89 -1.82 2.05
C ALA A 63 -3.84 -1.18 3.45
N GLY A 64 -3.92 -2.00 4.50
CA GLY A 64 -3.76 -1.54 5.88
C GLY A 64 -2.41 -0.87 6.14
N LEU A 65 -1.30 -1.45 5.66
CA LEU A 65 0.02 -0.83 5.79
C LEU A 65 0.12 0.50 5.04
N LEU A 66 -0.43 0.57 3.83
CA LEU A 66 -0.50 1.83 3.09
C LEU A 66 -1.29 2.87 3.87
N ALA A 67 -2.51 2.55 4.31
CA ALA A 67 -3.37 3.47 5.06
C ALA A 67 -2.73 3.95 6.39
N LEU A 68 -2.04 3.06 7.11
CA LEU A 68 -1.33 3.39 8.34
C LEU A 68 -0.10 4.28 8.10
N SER A 69 0.52 4.17 6.92
CA SER A 69 1.65 5.03 6.52
C SER A 69 1.21 6.42 6.05
N LEU A 70 -0.09 6.74 6.03
CA LEU A 70 -0.61 8.06 5.66
C LEU A 70 -0.84 8.92 6.89
N SER A 71 -0.54 10.21 6.77
CA SER A 71 -1.09 11.20 7.70
C SER A 71 -2.62 11.28 7.56
N SER A 72 -3.30 11.75 8.62
CA SER A 72 -4.76 11.88 8.61
C SER A 72 -5.28 12.74 7.45
N ALA A 73 -4.54 13.76 7.04
CA ALA A 73 -4.91 14.63 5.91
C ALA A 73 -4.90 13.90 4.56
N GLN A 74 -4.00 12.94 4.38
CA GLN A 74 -3.85 12.21 3.12
C GLN A 74 -4.87 11.05 2.98
N ARG A 75 -5.49 10.60 4.08
CA ARG A 75 -6.47 9.51 4.05
C ARG A 75 -7.72 9.81 3.23
N ILE A 76 -8.04 11.08 3.02
CA ILE A 76 -9.16 11.47 2.15
C ILE A 76 -8.99 10.97 0.71
N HIS A 77 -7.75 10.81 0.24
CA HIS A 77 -7.47 10.36 -1.12
C HIS A 77 -7.75 8.87 -1.34
N ILE A 78 -7.80 8.07 -0.27
CA ILE A 78 -8.03 6.63 -0.35
C ILE A 78 -9.47 6.23 -0.03
N GLN A 79 -10.34 7.20 0.24
CA GLN A 79 -11.73 6.93 0.57
C GLN A 79 -12.47 6.26 -0.61
N GLY A 80 -13.12 5.13 -0.36
CA GLY A 80 -13.82 4.31 -1.37
C GLY A 80 -12.91 3.36 -2.17
N ILE A 81 -11.61 3.34 -1.90
CA ILE A 81 -10.65 2.40 -2.51
C ILE A 81 -9.79 1.68 -1.46
N GLU A 82 -10.21 1.69 -0.20
CA GLU A 82 -9.46 1.22 0.97
C GLU A 82 -9.09 -0.26 0.87
N ASP A 83 -9.85 -1.07 0.14
CA ASP A 83 -9.63 -2.51 0.00
C ASP A 83 -8.72 -2.88 -1.19
N ASP A 84 -8.33 -1.89 -2.02
CA ASP A 84 -7.53 -2.13 -3.22
C ASP A 84 -6.17 -1.42 -3.11
N PRO A 85 -5.13 -2.12 -2.62
CA PRO A 85 -3.82 -1.53 -2.40
C PRO A 85 -3.16 -1.01 -3.69
N ALA A 86 -3.50 -1.57 -4.85
CA ALA A 86 -2.97 -1.12 -6.13
C ALA A 86 -3.61 0.20 -6.56
N LYS A 87 -4.93 0.35 -6.36
CA LYS A 87 -5.61 1.64 -6.56
C LYS A 87 -5.11 2.69 -5.59
N ILE A 88 -4.91 2.35 -4.32
CA ILE A 88 -4.35 3.27 -3.30
C ILE A 88 -2.99 3.79 -3.79
N TRP A 89 -2.08 2.88 -4.15
CA TRP A 89 -0.74 3.25 -4.59
C TRP A 89 -0.78 4.20 -5.79
N LYS A 90 -1.54 3.83 -6.82
CA LYS A 90 -1.68 4.63 -8.03
C LYS A 90 -2.28 6.00 -7.74
N LYS A 91 -3.33 6.06 -6.91
CA LYS A 91 -3.97 7.33 -6.55
C LYS A 91 -3.00 8.28 -5.83
N LEU A 92 -2.17 7.75 -4.94
CA LEU A 92 -1.15 8.54 -4.24
C LEU A 92 -0.03 8.98 -5.18
N GLU A 93 0.39 8.13 -6.12
CA GLU A 93 1.31 8.54 -7.20
C GLU A 93 0.73 9.68 -8.01
N ASP A 94 -0.51 9.57 -8.48
CA ASP A 94 -1.16 10.62 -9.28
C ASP A 94 -1.22 11.94 -8.51
N VAL A 95 -1.73 11.94 -7.26
CA VAL A 95 -1.91 13.15 -6.44
C VAL A 95 -0.59 13.88 -6.14
N HIS A 96 0.51 13.16 -5.95
CA HIS A 96 1.79 13.73 -5.52
C HIS A 96 2.81 13.91 -6.65
N MET A 97 2.69 13.18 -7.75
CA MET A 97 3.55 13.33 -8.94
C MET A 97 2.99 14.36 -9.94
N GLU A 98 1.68 14.65 -9.93
CA GLU A 98 1.10 15.77 -10.72
C GLU A 98 1.52 17.16 -10.21
N LYS A 99 2.06 17.26 -8.98
CA LYS A 99 2.52 18.53 -8.39
C LYS A 99 3.97 18.91 -8.77
N CYS A 100 4.59 18.16 -9.70
CA CYS A 100 5.92 18.46 -10.26
C CYS A 100 5.83 19.31 -11.53
#